data_AF-A0A7Y4X6Z2-F1
#
_entry.id   AF-A0A7Y4X6Z2-F1
#
_cell.length_a   1.000
_cell.length_b   1.000
_cell.length_c   1.000
_cell.angle_alpha   90.00
_cell.angle_beta   90.00
_cell.angle_gamma   90.00
#
_symmetry.space_group_name_H-M   'P 1'
#
loop_
_entity.id
_entity.type
_entity.pdbx_description
1 polymer ?
#
loop_
_entity_poly.entity_id
_entity_poly.type
_entity_poly.pdbx_seq_one_letter_code
_entity_poly.pdbx_strand_id
1 'polypeptide(L)'
;MLKIPKSEQEGVKTPDFELLVTDVRVAVLEVKRLVRTPRTPENGWQVKVNANGIREATRTDNAPQRVSKLIHEAWKQLHTVPDPKILVFVNDESQMDSLDLQEAFNGFLHYGNDSLGYYKNTVSAKVANGAIREEKWQIDLYIWIDRCRRLNPEFRVSTETGLELARRFFGCPDIGESPNHWVEKDAEKRAFHPKR
;
A
#
# COMPACT_ATOMS: atom_id res chain seq x y z
N MET A 1 -3.40 -1.74 -22.22
CA MET A 1 -3.77 -2.52 -21.03
C MET A 1 -4.99 -3.34 -21.38
N LEU A 2 -4.97 -4.64 -21.10
CA LEU A 2 -6.08 -5.56 -21.40
C LEU A 2 -6.57 -6.25 -20.13
N LYS A 3 -7.88 -6.53 -20.07
CA LYS A 3 -8.47 -7.31 -18.97
C LYS A 3 -8.09 -8.79 -19.17
N ILE A 4 -7.56 -9.42 -18.13
CA ILE A 4 -7.29 -10.86 -18.15
C ILE A 4 -8.62 -11.60 -17.88
N PRO A 5 -8.98 -12.61 -18.68
CA PRO A 5 -10.13 -13.47 -18.39
C PRO A 5 -9.98 -14.16 -17.03
N LYS A 6 -11.09 -14.27 -16.30
CA LYS A 6 -11.06 -15.03 -15.04
C LYS A 6 -10.82 -16.51 -15.34
N SER A 7 -10.04 -17.18 -14.49
CA SER A 7 -9.89 -18.62 -14.56
C SER A 7 -11.25 -19.31 -14.39
N GLU A 8 -11.51 -20.32 -15.22
CA GLU A 8 -12.67 -21.23 -15.07
C GLU A 8 -12.43 -22.31 -14.01
N GLN A 9 -11.17 -22.49 -13.59
CA GLN A 9 -10.82 -23.44 -12.52
C GLN A 9 -11.17 -22.86 -11.15
N GLU A 10 -11.98 -23.60 -10.40
CA GLU A 10 -12.39 -23.21 -9.06
C GLU A 10 -11.17 -23.00 -8.14
N GLY A 11 -11.18 -21.89 -7.40
CA GLY A 11 -10.10 -21.53 -6.48
C GLY A 11 -8.88 -20.85 -7.14
N VAL A 12 -8.74 -20.89 -8.46
CA VAL A 12 -7.65 -20.19 -9.17
C VAL A 12 -8.02 -18.74 -9.35
N LYS A 13 -7.20 -17.84 -8.80
CA LYS A 13 -7.36 -16.40 -8.96
C LYS A 13 -6.31 -15.87 -9.93
N THR A 14 -6.73 -15.03 -10.86
CA THR A 14 -5.88 -14.42 -11.87
C THR A 14 -5.79 -12.91 -11.63
N PRO A 15 -4.65 -12.27 -11.95
CA PRO A 15 -4.57 -10.81 -11.92
C PRO A 15 -5.66 -10.17 -12.78
N ASP A 16 -6.03 -8.95 -12.45
CA ASP A 16 -7.08 -8.24 -13.16
C ASP A 16 -6.72 -7.83 -14.59
N PHE A 17 -5.50 -7.36 -14.82
CA PHE A 17 -5.08 -6.78 -16.09
C PHE A 17 -3.66 -7.17 -16.48
N GLU A 18 -3.35 -7.06 -17.76
CA GLU A 18 -2.01 -7.07 -18.30
C GLU A 18 -1.67 -5.75 -18.99
N LEU A 19 -0.42 -5.33 -18.82
CA LEU A 19 0.17 -4.21 -19.55
C LEU A 19 0.96 -4.77 -20.73
N LEU A 20 0.60 -4.35 -21.94
CA LEU A 20 1.22 -4.78 -23.18
C LEU A 20 1.95 -3.62 -23.86
N VAL A 21 3.11 -3.93 -24.46
CA VAL A 21 3.83 -3.06 -25.40
C VAL A 21 4.02 -3.87 -26.67
N THR A 22 3.41 -3.43 -27.78
CA THR A 22 3.48 -4.15 -29.07
C THR A 22 3.27 -5.66 -28.90
N ASP A 23 2.18 -6.02 -28.21
CA ASP A 23 1.74 -7.40 -27.90
C ASP A 23 2.64 -8.22 -26.95
N VAL A 24 3.72 -7.64 -26.43
CA VAL A 24 4.53 -8.24 -25.38
C VAL A 24 4.02 -7.79 -24.02
N ARG A 25 3.70 -8.75 -23.14
CA ARG A 25 3.35 -8.45 -21.75
C ARG A 25 4.58 -7.98 -20.99
N VAL A 26 4.49 -6.78 -20.41
CA VAL A 26 5.56 -6.17 -19.62
C VAL A 26 5.26 -6.16 -18.13
N ALA A 27 3.99 -6.29 -17.74
CA ALA A 27 3.58 -6.43 -16.35
C ALA A 27 2.15 -7.00 -16.25
N VAL A 28 1.82 -7.53 -15.08
CA VAL A 28 0.44 -7.77 -14.65
C VAL A 28 0.03 -6.78 -13.56
N LEU A 29 -1.26 -6.49 -13.49
CA LEU A 29 -1.83 -5.59 -12.50
C LEU A 29 -2.98 -6.26 -11.77
N GLU A 30 -3.03 -6.04 -10.47
CA GLU A 30 -4.18 -6.31 -9.64
C GLU A 30 -4.76 -5.00 -9.11
N VAL A 31 -6.08 -4.83 -9.14
CA VAL A 31 -6.74 -3.62 -8.67
C VAL A 31 -7.53 -3.91 -7.39
N LYS A 32 -7.15 -3.22 -6.31
CA LYS A 32 -7.87 -3.26 -5.04
C LYS A 32 -8.59 -1.95 -4.79
N ARG A 33 -9.91 -2.04 -4.68
CA ARG A 33 -10.76 -0.88 -4.37
C ARG A 33 -11.00 -0.78 -2.87
N LEU A 34 -10.63 0.36 -2.29
CA LEU A 34 -11.01 0.71 -0.92
C LEU A 34 -12.33 1.45 -0.98
N VAL A 35 -13.43 0.72 -0.81
CA VAL A 35 -14.77 1.28 -0.86
C VAL A 35 -15.07 2.01 0.45
N ARG A 36 -15.67 3.20 0.35
CA ARG A 36 -16.25 3.91 1.50
C ARG A 36 -17.27 3.02 2.19
N THR A 37 -17.01 2.65 3.44
CA THR A 37 -17.99 1.87 4.22
C THR A 37 -18.78 2.79 5.16
N PRO A 38 -20.13 2.70 5.18
CA PRO A 38 -20.92 3.37 6.20
C PRO A 38 -20.49 2.95 7.61
N ARG A 39 -20.43 3.92 8.54
CA ARG A 39 -20.04 3.68 9.93
C ARG A 39 -21.17 3.06 10.74
N THR A 40 -21.44 1.79 10.48
CA THR A 40 -22.52 1.04 11.12
C THR A 40 -21.99 -0.26 11.76
N PRO A 41 -22.68 -0.82 12.76
CA PRO A 41 -22.32 -2.10 13.37
C PRO A 41 -22.15 -3.25 12.37
N GLU A 42 -22.98 -3.30 11.32
CA GLU A 42 -22.92 -4.33 10.27
C GLU A 42 -21.62 -4.27 9.46
N ASN A 43 -21.03 -3.08 9.36
CA ASN A 43 -19.72 -2.86 8.73
C ASN A 43 -18.55 -2.92 9.73
N GLY A 44 -18.78 -3.45 10.93
CA GLY A 44 -17.78 -3.65 11.97
C GLY A 44 -17.53 -2.44 12.87
N TRP A 45 -18.30 -1.35 12.73
CA TRP A 45 -18.12 -0.15 13.56
C TRP A 45 -18.87 -0.25 14.88
N GLN A 46 -18.17 0.00 15.99
CA GLN A 46 -18.78 0.22 17.29
C GLN A 46 -19.19 1.69 17.37
N VAL A 47 -20.49 1.96 17.42
CA VAL A 47 -21.03 3.33 17.52
C VAL A 47 -21.55 3.55 18.94
N LYS A 48 -20.97 4.54 19.64
CA LYS A 48 -21.41 4.98 20.96
C LYS A 48 -21.97 6.39 20.87
N VAL A 49 -23.08 6.63 21.56
CA VAL A 49 -23.63 7.98 21.75
C VAL A 49 -23.36 8.37 23.19
N ASN A 50 -22.55 9.41 23.37
CA ASN A 50 -22.19 9.91 24.70
C ASN A 50 -23.36 10.70 25.31
N ALA A 51 -23.31 10.97 26.63
CA ALA A 51 -24.35 11.69 27.35
C ALA A 51 -24.64 13.10 26.81
N ASN A 52 -23.69 13.70 26.09
CA ASN A 52 -23.83 14.99 25.40
C ASN A 52 -24.35 14.88 23.95
N GLY A 53 -24.76 13.69 23.51
CA GLY A 53 -25.27 13.43 22.16
C GLY A 53 -24.21 13.25 21.08
N ILE A 54 -22.91 13.33 21.40
CA ILE A 54 -21.83 13.10 20.43
C ILE A 54 -21.78 11.62 20.05
N ARG A 55 -21.75 11.35 18.74
CA ARG A 55 -21.56 10.02 18.18
C ARG A 55 -20.07 9.75 17.98
N GLU A 56 -19.55 8.75 18.67
CA GLU A 56 -18.22 8.19 18.45
C GLU A 56 -18.35 6.87 17.71
N ALA A 57 -17.54 6.68 16.67
CA ALA A 57 -17.49 5.44 15.92
C ALA A 57 -16.06 4.92 15.88
N THR A 58 -15.84 3.71 16.39
CA THR A 58 -14.54 3.05 16.41
C THR A 58 -14.62 1.71 15.68
N ARG A 59 -13.48 1.20 15.24
CA ARG A 59 -13.39 -0.10 14.58
C ARG A 59 -12.15 -0.84 15.06
N THR A 60 -12.21 -2.16 15.10
CA THR A 60 -11.14 -3.00 15.65
C THR A 60 -9.95 -3.14 14.70
N ASP A 61 -10.20 -3.16 13.38
CA ASP A 61 -9.15 -3.12 12.38
C ASP A 61 -8.83 -1.68 11.95
N ASN A 62 -7.56 -1.30 12.02
CA ASN A 62 -7.09 0.02 11.61
C ASN A 62 -6.80 0.06 10.10
N ALA A 63 -6.58 1.26 9.55
CA ALA A 63 -6.35 1.44 8.12
C ALA A 63 -5.12 0.65 7.59
N PRO A 64 -3.95 0.66 8.24
CA PRO A 64 -2.82 -0.19 7.82
C PRO A 64 -3.14 -1.68 7.78
N GLN A 65 -3.91 -2.21 8.73
CA GLN A 65 -4.34 -3.63 8.73
C GLN A 65 -5.21 -3.96 7.53
N ARG A 66 -6.12 -3.06 7.12
CA ARG A 66 -6.93 -3.27 5.91
C ARG A 66 -6.08 -3.26 4.66
N VAL A 67 -5.14 -2.30 4.55
CA VAL A 67 -4.23 -2.24 3.40
C VAL A 67 -3.41 -3.53 3.33
N SER A 68 -2.86 -4.00 4.45
CA SER A 68 -2.14 -5.26 4.53
C SER A 68 -2.98 -6.45 4.07
N LYS A 69 -4.25 -6.54 4.49
CA LYS A 69 -5.16 -7.59 4.00
C LYS A 69 -5.33 -7.53 2.47
N LEU A 70 -5.48 -6.35 1.90
CA LEU A 70 -5.60 -6.18 0.45
C LEU A 70 -4.31 -6.52 -0.30
N ILE A 71 -3.13 -6.20 0.26
CA ILE A 71 -1.82 -6.64 -0.27
C ILE A 71 -1.77 -8.18 -0.30
N HIS A 72 -2.12 -8.84 0.81
CA HIS A 72 -2.14 -10.30 0.90
C HIS A 72 -3.10 -10.93 -0.12
N GLU A 73 -4.30 -10.37 -0.25
CA GLU A 73 -5.29 -10.83 -1.23
C GLU A 73 -4.86 -10.58 -2.68
N ALA A 74 -4.14 -9.49 -2.95
CA ALA A 74 -3.58 -9.22 -4.26
C ALA A 74 -2.44 -10.18 -4.60
N TRP A 75 -1.55 -10.43 -3.63
CA TRP A 75 -0.42 -11.34 -3.78
C TRP A 75 -0.87 -12.74 -4.21
N LYS A 76 -1.96 -13.28 -3.63
CA LYS A 76 -2.58 -14.57 -4.03
C LYS A 76 -2.91 -14.69 -5.52
N GLN A 77 -3.02 -13.57 -6.23
CA GLN A 77 -3.34 -13.53 -7.66
C GLN A 77 -2.09 -13.17 -8.46
N LEU A 78 -1.29 -12.23 -7.96
CA LEU A 78 -0.08 -11.77 -8.63
C LEU A 78 1.03 -12.82 -8.62
N HIS A 79 1.15 -13.64 -7.57
CA HIS A 79 2.23 -14.63 -7.46
C HIS A 79 2.11 -15.79 -8.46
N THR A 80 0.97 -15.93 -9.13
CA THR A 80 0.73 -17.03 -10.08
C THR A 80 1.39 -16.79 -11.43
N VAL A 81 1.97 -15.61 -11.64
CA VAL A 81 2.65 -15.22 -12.87
C VAL A 81 4.08 -14.73 -12.60
N PRO A 82 5.05 -15.05 -13.46
CA PRO A 82 6.45 -14.68 -13.26
C PRO A 82 6.71 -13.20 -13.56
N ASP A 83 5.86 -12.55 -14.35
CA ASP A 83 5.99 -11.18 -14.83
C ASP A 83 6.09 -10.15 -13.69
N PRO A 84 6.57 -8.93 -13.98
CA PRO A 84 6.52 -7.82 -13.04
C PRO A 84 5.10 -7.55 -12.54
N LYS A 85 4.98 -7.23 -11.25
CA LYS A 85 3.72 -7.18 -10.52
C LYS A 85 3.42 -5.76 -10.06
N ILE A 86 2.26 -5.26 -10.47
CA ILE A 86 1.76 -3.95 -10.06
C ILE A 86 0.51 -4.14 -9.20
N LEU A 87 0.48 -3.50 -8.04
CA LEU A 87 -0.72 -3.40 -7.22
C LEU A 87 -1.26 -1.98 -7.26
N VAL A 88 -2.48 -1.83 -7.78
CA VAL A 88 -3.18 -0.54 -7.85
C VAL A 88 -4.25 -0.47 -6.77
N PHE A 89 -4.15 0.53 -5.89
CA PHE A 89 -5.20 0.90 -4.96
C PHE A 89 -6.06 2.02 -5.56
N VAL A 90 -7.37 1.79 -5.61
CA VAL A 90 -8.35 2.84 -5.94
C VAL A 90 -9.09 3.19 -4.65
N ASN A 91 -8.74 4.34 -4.07
CA ASN A 91 -9.24 4.77 -2.77
C ASN A 91 -10.48 5.66 -2.88
N ASP A 92 -11.62 5.14 -2.41
CA ASP A 92 -12.85 5.89 -2.13
C ASP A 92 -13.10 6.05 -0.63
N GLU A 93 -12.20 5.56 0.23
CA GLU A 93 -12.33 5.67 1.67
C GLU A 93 -11.66 6.96 2.18
N SER A 94 -12.49 7.90 2.61
CA SER A 94 -12.05 9.22 3.13
C SER A 94 -11.17 9.16 4.38
N GLN A 95 -11.21 8.06 5.14
CA GLN A 95 -10.42 7.87 6.35
C GLN A 95 -9.09 7.17 6.11
N MET A 96 -8.79 6.86 4.85
CA MET A 96 -7.54 6.22 4.47
C MET A 96 -6.83 7.07 3.44
N ASP A 97 -5.50 7.04 3.44
CA ASP A 97 -4.65 7.67 2.43
C ASP A 97 -3.40 6.82 2.17
N SER A 98 -2.52 7.33 1.34
CA SER A 98 -1.27 6.68 0.96
C SER A 98 -0.32 6.47 2.14
N LEU A 99 -0.42 7.25 3.22
CA LEU A 99 0.40 7.05 4.41
C LEU A 99 0.01 5.74 5.11
N ASP A 100 -1.24 5.29 5.00
CA ASP A 100 -1.64 3.96 5.48
C ASP A 100 -0.96 2.84 4.69
N LEU A 101 -0.74 3.02 3.38
CA LEU A 101 0.07 2.10 2.58
C LEU A 101 1.53 2.14 3.04
N GLN A 102 2.09 3.32 3.24
CA GLN A 102 3.47 3.45 3.74
C GLN A 102 3.63 2.78 5.11
N GLU A 103 2.69 3.02 6.03
CA GLU A 103 2.71 2.45 7.37
C GLU A 103 2.49 0.93 7.35
N ALA A 104 1.53 0.42 6.56
CA ALA A 104 1.31 -1.02 6.40
C ALA A 104 2.56 -1.72 5.85
N PHE A 105 3.26 -1.08 4.91
CA PHE A 105 4.44 -1.65 4.29
C PHE A 105 5.67 -1.55 5.20
N ASN A 106 5.96 -0.37 5.75
CA ASN A 106 7.16 -0.10 6.55
C ASN A 106 7.05 -0.67 7.98
N GLY A 107 5.84 -0.76 8.50
CA GLY A 107 5.56 -1.05 9.90
C GLY A 107 5.69 0.15 10.82
N PHE A 108 5.89 1.34 10.24
CA PHE A 108 6.01 2.59 10.97
C PHE A 108 5.61 3.78 10.10
N LEU A 109 5.27 4.89 10.76
CA LEU A 109 5.13 6.20 10.14
C LEU A 109 6.00 7.22 10.88
N HIS A 110 6.66 8.09 10.12
CA HIS A 110 7.40 9.22 10.67
C HIS A 110 6.48 10.43 10.77
N TYR A 111 6.54 11.08 11.92
CA TYR A 111 5.82 12.32 12.18
C TYR A 111 6.82 13.37 12.63
N GLY A 112 6.46 14.63 12.41
CA GLY A 112 7.24 15.76 12.88
C GLY A 112 7.63 16.71 11.78
N ASN A 113 8.31 17.77 12.19
CA ASN A 113 8.90 18.80 11.36
C ASN A 113 10.09 19.41 12.12
N ASP A 114 10.82 20.30 11.48
CA ASP A 114 12.01 20.91 12.09
C ASP A 114 11.72 21.70 13.37
N SER A 115 10.48 22.16 13.57
CA SER A 115 10.09 22.94 14.76
C SER A 115 9.63 22.08 15.94
N LEU A 116 9.06 20.89 15.71
CA LEU A 116 8.50 20.01 16.74
C LEU A 116 9.37 18.77 17.00
N GLY A 117 10.40 18.55 16.19
CA GLY A 117 11.20 17.34 16.20
C GLY A 117 10.51 16.17 15.49
N TYR A 118 11.28 15.12 15.22
CA TYR A 118 10.82 13.94 14.49
C TYR A 118 10.61 12.75 15.43
N TYR A 119 9.49 12.03 15.29
CA TYR A 119 9.23 10.78 16.00
C TYR A 119 8.78 9.66 15.05
N LYS A 120 9.10 8.42 15.42
CA LYS A 120 8.78 7.21 14.66
C LYS A 120 7.70 6.41 15.40
N ASN A 121 6.50 6.36 14.84
CA ASN A 121 5.42 5.53 15.37
C ASN A 121 5.53 4.11 14.80
N THR A 122 5.72 3.11 15.66
CA THR A 122 5.91 1.70 15.27
C THR A 122 4.71 0.81 15.56
N VAL A 123 3.53 1.38 15.85
CA VAL A 123 2.32 0.63 16.23
C VAL A 123 1.91 -0.43 15.18
N SER A 124 2.26 -0.19 13.92
CA SER A 124 1.96 -1.08 12.78
C SER A 124 3.07 -2.08 12.47
N ALA A 125 4.11 -2.22 13.31
CA ALA A 125 5.19 -3.18 13.09
C ALA A 125 4.66 -4.61 12.98
N LYS A 126 3.64 -4.97 13.78
CA LYS A 126 2.98 -6.28 13.70
C LYS A 126 2.23 -6.53 12.38
N VAL A 127 1.78 -5.45 11.72
CA VAL A 127 1.09 -5.52 10.43
C VAL A 127 2.11 -5.83 9.35
N ALA A 128 3.16 -5.01 9.28
CA ALA A 128 4.21 -5.12 8.28
C ALA A 128 5.04 -6.41 8.39
N ASN A 129 5.20 -6.95 9.60
CA ASN A 129 5.95 -8.18 9.86
C ASN A 129 5.05 -9.42 10.01
N GLY A 130 3.73 -9.26 9.79
CA GLY A 130 2.75 -10.34 9.83
C GLY A 130 2.60 -11.03 8.48
N ALA A 131 1.35 -11.23 8.03
CA ALA A 131 1.02 -11.99 6.83
C ALA A 131 1.74 -11.51 5.55
N ILE A 132 1.96 -10.19 5.44
CA ILE A 132 2.56 -9.59 4.23
C ILE A 132 4.08 -9.43 4.30
N ARG A 133 4.74 -9.99 5.32
CA ARG A 133 6.16 -9.71 5.60
C ARG A 133 7.06 -9.88 4.37
N GLU A 134 6.94 -11.01 3.71
CA GLU A 134 7.70 -11.35 2.50
C GLU A 134 6.95 -10.91 1.24
N GLU A 135 5.62 -11.06 1.24
CA GLU A 135 4.75 -10.80 0.08
C GLU A 135 4.87 -9.38 -0.46
N LYS A 136 4.98 -8.39 0.44
CA LYS A 136 5.01 -6.97 0.05
C LYS A 136 6.22 -6.61 -0.80
N TRP A 137 7.35 -7.30 -0.61
CA TRP A 137 8.58 -7.07 -1.36
C TRP A 137 8.58 -7.74 -2.73
N GLN A 138 7.65 -8.66 -2.97
CA GLN A 138 7.51 -9.37 -4.24
C GLN A 138 6.63 -8.63 -5.25
N ILE A 139 6.09 -7.46 -4.88
CA ILE A 139 5.33 -6.58 -5.76
C ILE A 139 6.23 -5.40 -6.14
N ASP A 140 6.53 -5.29 -7.43
CA ASP A 140 7.49 -4.32 -7.98
C ASP A 140 7.04 -2.87 -7.79
N LEU A 141 5.75 -2.61 -8.02
CA LEU A 141 5.18 -1.28 -8.01
C LEU A 141 3.81 -1.24 -7.34
N TYR A 142 3.63 -0.27 -6.46
CA TYR A 142 2.34 0.09 -5.87
C TYR A 142 1.92 1.46 -6.41
N ILE A 143 0.67 1.57 -6.82
CA ILE A 143 0.07 2.82 -7.29
C ILE A 143 -1.15 3.12 -6.43
N TRP A 144 -1.19 4.27 -5.78
CA TRP A 144 -2.31 4.72 -4.97
C TRP A 144 -3.06 5.85 -5.67
N ILE A 145 -4.32 5.61 -6.02
CA ILE A 145 -5.20 6.59 -6.67
C ILE A 145 -6.25 7.03 -5.65
N ASP A 146 -6.11 8.24 -5.10
CA ASP A 146 -7.06 8.80 -4.14
C ASP A 146 -8.17 9.61 -4.83
N ARG A 147 -9.35 8.98 -5.00
CA ARG A 147 -10.51 9.64 -5.61
C ARG A 147 -11.28 10.54 -4.65
N CYS A 148 -11.11 10.36 -3.34
CA CYS A 148 -11.72 11.21 -2.31
C CYS A 148 -11.07 12.58 -2.26
N ARG A 149 -9.74 12.62 -2.33
CA ARG A 149 -8.94 13.85 -2.23
C ARG A 149 -8.56 14.44 -3.59
N ARG A 150 -8.82 13.70 -4.69
CA ARG A 150 -8.45 14.09 -6.07
C ARG A 150 -6.98 14.46 -6.20
N LEU A 151 -6.12 13.71 -5.51
CA LEU A 151 -4.68 13.90 -5.56
C LEU A 151 -4.09 13.21 -6.79
N ASN A 152 -2.89 13.63 -7.16
CA ASN A 152 -2.09 12.87 -8.13
C ASN A 152 -1.84 11.45 -7.59
N PRO A 153 -1.72 10.44 -8.47
CA PRO A 153 -1.35 9.10 -8.04
C PRO A 153 -0.03 9.12 -7.27
N GLU A 154 0.01 8.40 -6.16
CA GLU A 154 1.24 8.19 -5.39
C GLU A 154 1.83 6.83 -5.72
N PHE A 155 3.16 6.79 -5.81
CA PHE A 155 3.90 5.61 -6.23
C PHE A 155 4.78 5.13 -5.07
N ARG A 156 4.74 3.83 -4.82
CA ARG A 156 5.73 3.16 -3.98
C ARG A 156 6.39 2.06 -4.79
N VAL A 157 7.71 2.19 -4.93
CA VAL A 157 8.55 1.27 -5.71
C VAL A 157 9.27 0.32 -4.76
N SER A 158 9.30 -0.97 -5.09
CA SER A 158 10.04 -1.98 -4.32
C SER A 158 11.27 -2.52 -5.07
N THR A 159 11.30 -2.38 -6.40
CA THR A 159 12.35 -2.92 -7.27
C THR A 159 12.74 -1.92 -8.36
N GLU A 160 13.92 -2.08 -8.96
CA GLU A 160 14.33 -1.27 -10.12
C GLU A 160 13.36 -1.43 -11.30
N THR A 161 12.86 -2.64 -11.54
CA THR A 161 11.80 -2.92 -12.52
C THR A 161 10.55 -2.09 -12.23
N GLY A 162 10.14 -1.99 -10.96
CA GLY A 162 9.03 -1.14 -10.55
C GLY A 162 9.26 0.34 -10.85
N LEU A 163 10.48 0.83 -10.67
CA LEU A 163 10.85 2.21 -11.00
C LEU A 163 10.77 2.46 -12.50
N GLU A 164 11.30 1.54 -13.31
CA GLU A 164 11.24 1.64 -14.78
C GLU A 164 9.78 1.66 -15.25
N LEU A 165 8.95 0.75 -14.72
CA LEU A 165 7.52 0.71 -15.03
C LEU A 165 6.83 2.03 -14.68
N ALA A 166 7.09 2.58 -13.48
CA ALA A 166 6.52 3.83 -13.02
C ALA A 166 6.86 5.01 -13.95
N ARG A 167 8.14 5.15 -14.31
CA ARG A 167 8.63 6.21 -15.22
C ARG A 167 8.06 6.07 -16.62
N ARG A 168 8.16 4.87 -17.19
CA ARG A 168 7.85 4.63 -18.60
C ARG A 168 6.37 4.67 -18.92
N PHE A 169 5.52 4.17 -18.02
CA PHE A 169 4.10 3.95 -18.32
C PHE A 169 3.14 4.82 -17.52
N PHE A 170 3.56 5.39 -16.39
CA PHE A 170 2.65 6.11 -15.49
C PHE A 170 3.05 7.57 -15.25
N GLY A 171 4.06 8.06 -15.96
CA GLY A 171 4.48 9.47 -15.86
C GLY A 171 4.97 9.85 -14.47
N CYS A 172 5.50 8.89 -13.71
CA CYS A 172 6.04 9.16 -12.39
C CYS A 172 7.24 10.13 -12.53
N PRO A 173 7.22 11.30 -11.87
CA PRO A 173 8.37 12.20 -11.86
C PRO A 173 9.57 11.48 -11.26
N ASP A 174 10.79 11.91 -11.59
CA ASP A 174 12.01 11.36 -10.99
C ASP A 174 11.88 11.39 -9.46
N ILE A 175 11.61 10.22 -8.88
CA ILE A 175 11.61 10.00 -7.45
C ILE A 175 13.09 10.10 -7.07
N GLY A 176 13.53 11.30 -6.69
CA GLY A 176 14.94 11.56 -6.39
C GLY A 176 15.47 10.57 -5.35
N GLU A 177 16.61 9.95 -5.65
CA GLU A 177 17.27 8.83 -4.95
C GLU A 177 16.36 7.65 -4.52
N SER A 178 16.92 6.46 -4.45
CA SER A 178 16.20 5.23 -4.09
C SER A 178 15.34 5.42 -2.83
N PRO A 179 14.10 4.88 -2.76
CA PRO A 179 13.23 4.95 -1.58
C PRO A 179 13.87 4.43 -0.27
N ASN A 180 15.02 3.75 -0.36
CA ASN A 180 15.83 3.31 0.77
C ASN A 180 16.67 4.43 1.42
N HIS A 181 16.71 5.65 0.88
CA HIS A 181 17.46 6.77 1.46
C HIS A 181 17.12 7.00 2.96
N TRP A 182 15.88 6.77 3.38
CA TRP A 182 15.48 6.92 4.79
C TRP A 182 15.87 5.73 5.67
N VAL A 183 15.96 4.53 5.09
CA VAL A 183 16.44 3.31 5.78
C VAL A 183 17.95 3.35 5.93
N GLU A 184 18.67 3.87 4.93
CA GLU A 184 20.13 4.02 4.91
C GLU A 184 20.60 5.10 5.89
N LYS A 185 19.92 6.25 5.97
CA LYS A 185 20.23 7.29 6.99
C LYS A 185 20.07 6.81 8.44
N ASP A 186 19.13 5.89 8.70
CA ASP A 186 18.96 5.26 10.02
C ASP A 186 20.09 4.22 10.30
N ALA A 187 20.59 3.54 9.28
CA ALA A 187 21.71 2.61 9.39
C ALA A 187 23.06 3.33 9.62
N GLU A 188 23.29 4.43 8.90
CA GLU A 188 24.48 5.29 9.05
C GLU A 188 24.56 5.95 10.43
N LYS A 189 23.43 6.42 10.98
CA LYS A 189 23.37 6.98 12.34
C LYS A 189 23.65 5.94 13.43
N ARG A 190 23.31 4.67 13.21
CA ARG A 190 23.61 3.57 14.14
C ARG A 190 25.07 3.13 14.11
N ALA A 191 25.77 3.31 12.98
CA ALA A 191 27.20 3.03 12.87
C ALA A 191 28.07 4.08 13.61
N PHE A 192 27.54 5.29 13.84
CA PHE A 192 28.27 6.40 14.47
C PHE A 192 28.12 6.51 16.00
N HIS A 193 27.31 5.65 16.63
CA HIS A 193 27.20 5.58 18.10
C HIS A 193 27.56 4.17 18.58
N PRO A 194 28.87 3.87 18.76
CA PRO A 194 29.25 2.65 19.46
C PRO A 194 28.61 2.67 20.85
N LYS A 195 27.88 1.60 21.16
CA LYS A 195 27.25 1.38 22.47
C LYS A 195 28.26 1.68 23.56
N ARG A 196 27.94 2.64 24.44
CA ARG A 196 28.56 2.77 25.75
C ARG A 196 27.90 1.79 26.71
#